data_AF-A0A7S2BP14-F1
#
_entry.id   AF-A0A7S2BP14-F1
#
_cell.length_a   1.000
_cell.length_b   1.000
_cell.length_c   1.000
_cell.angle_alpha   90.00
_cell.angle_beta   90.00
_cell.angle_gamma   90.00
#
_symmetry.space_group_name_H-M   'P 1'
#
loop_
_entity.id
_entity.type
_entity.pdbx_description
1 polymer ?
#
loop_
_entity_poly.entity_id
_entity_poly.type
_entity_poly.pdbx_seq_one_letter_code
_entity_poly.pdbx_strand_id
1 'polypeptide(L)'
;VVVGGTQPELSLLDMNVTFAHKTRLTEWRIDPKSRDVRERVVCDIPVDFPRVNEHFVGQPFRYGYTAAFDLHGIRGGVVPLFGSILKHDIVTGASTAWAEEGVSVGEPTFVPRIGRGADPADEDDGYLLVYTYCEMSNESEVVVLDARELESGPVCRLSLPRRVPHGFHVAWVPADSS
;
A
#
# COMPACT_ATOMS: atom_id res chain seq x y z
N VAL A 1 8.43 -5.05 15.35
CA VAL A 1 8.68 -4.10 14.25
C VAL A 1 7.38 -3.35 14.06
N VAL A 2 7.37 -2.05 14.36
CA VAL A 2 6.24 -1.19 13.97
C VAL A 2 6.66 -0.55 12.67
N VAL A 3 5.83 -0.72 11.63
CA VAL A 3 5.99 -0.03 10.36
C VAL A 3 4.82 0.94 10.25
N GLY A 4 5.12 2.23 10.14
CA GLY A 4 4.10 3.27 10.04
C GLY A 4 4.68 4.52 9.39
N GLY A 5 3.79 5.34 8.82
CA GLY A 5 4.15 6.66 8.33
C GLY A 5 4.43 7.59 9.51
N THR A 6 5.59 8.23 9.52
CA THR A 6 5.87 9.30 10.49
C THR A 6 5.19 10.59 10.04
N GLN A 7 4.26 11.13 10.84
CA GLN A 7 3.71 12.47 10.68
C GLN A 7 4.13 13.34 11.88
N PRO A 8 4.72 14.54 11.68
CA PRO A 8 4.74 15.55 12.74
C PRO A 8 3.33 16.12 12.94
N GLU A 9 3.04 16.69 14.12
CA GLU A 9 1.76 17.33 14.44
C GLU A 9 1.35 18.35 13.36
N LEU A 10 0.16 18.16 12.75
CA LEU A 10 -0.40 19.08 11.76
C LEU A 10 -1.89 19.34 12.03
N SER A 11 -2.30 20.58 11.84
CA SER A 11 -3.69 21.02 11.95
C SER A 11 -4.44 20.79 10.64
N LEU A 12 -5.78 20.68 10.68
CA LEU A 12 -6.64 20.48 9.51
C LEU A 12 -6.51 21.57 8.42
N LEU A 13 -5.90 22.71 8.73
CA LEU A 13 -5.71 23.83 7.81
C LEU A 13 -4.39 23.74 7.01
N ASP A 14 -3.48 22.83 7.38
CA ASP A 14 -2.15 22.68 6.74
C ASP A 14 -2.12 21.61 5.63
N MET A 15 -3.27 21.00 5.33
CA MET A 15 -3.37 19.82 4.45
C MET A 15 -3.02 20.08 2.98
N ASN A 16 -3.05 21.33 2.50
CA ASN A 16 -2.86 21.64 1.08
C ASN A 16 -1.42 22.01 0.66
N VAL A 17 -0.50 22.22 1.61
CA VAL A 17 0.87 22.68 1.29
C VAL A 17 1.97 21.78 1.88
N THR A 18 1.60 20.76 2.67
CA THR A 18 2.57 20.04 3.54
C THR A 18 2.54 18.51 3.45
N PHE A 19 1.74 17.89 2.56
CA PHE A 19 1.79 16.41 2.37
C PHE A 19 3.07 15.95 1.65
N ALA A 20 3.67 16.81 0.83
CA ALA A 20 4.96 16.55 0.18
C ALA A 20 6.15 16.54 1.17
N HIS A 21 5.92 16.83 2.46
CA HIS A 21 6.92 16.67 3.51
C HIS A 21 6.70 15.38 4.32
N LYS A 22 7.28 14.29 3.81
CA LYS A 22 7.96 13.21 4.58
C LYS A 22 7.13 12.08 5.23
N THR A 23 6.03 11.59 4.64
CA THR A 23 5.49 10.28 5.08
C THR A 23 6.36 9.14 4.56
N ARG A 24 7.25 8.60 5.40
CA ARG A 24 8.17 7.53 5.02
C ARG A 24 7.74 6.21 5.64
N LEU A 25 7.97 5.12 4.91
CA LEU A 25 7.85 3.80 5.51
C LEU A 25 9.04 3.58 6.43
N THR A 26 8.79 3.53 7.74
CA THR A 26 9.86 3.50 8.75
C THR A 26 9.67 2.31 9.68
N GLU A 27 10.74 1.53 9.88
CA GLU A 27 10.83 0.47 10.89
C GLU A 27 11.30 1.06 12.22
N TRP A 28 10.54 0.82 13.28
CA TRP A 28 10.97 1.02 14.66
C TRP A 28 11.25 -0.32 15.36
N ARG A 29 12.45 -0.42 15.94
CA ARG A 29 12.87 -1.52 16.83
C ARG A 29 12.97 -1.00 18.24
N ILE A 30 12.11 -1.53 19.11
CA ILE A 30 11.95 -1.10 20.49
C ILE A 30 12.43 -2.24 21.38
N ASP A 31 13.42 -1.97 22.24
CA ASP A 31 13.82 -2.88 23.31
C ASP A 31 13.25 -2.36 24.64
N PRO A 32 12.21 -3.01 25.20
CA PRO A 32 11.59 -2.55 26.42
C PRO A 32 12.47 -2.72 27.66
N LYS A 33 13.51 -3.57 27.62
CA LYS A 33 14.42 -3.79 28.76
C LYS A 33 15.44 -2.67 28.87
N SER A 34 16.12 -2.35 27.78
CA SER A 34 17.08 -1.23 27.72
C SER A 34 16.40 0.13 27.60
N ARG A 35 15.13 0.17 27.16
CA ARG A 35 14.38 1.38 26.77
C ARG A 35 14.97 2.06 25.53
N ASP A 36 15.73 1.33 24.73
CA ASP A 36 16.28 1.82 23.48
C ASP A 36 15.24 1.72 22.35
N VAL A 37 15.23 2.74 21.49
CA VAL A 37 14.48 2.76 20.24
C VAL A 37 15.46 3.02 19.10
N ARG A 38 15.39 2.18 18.07
CA ARG A 38 16.16 2.35 16.83
C ARG A 38 15.21 2.50 15.66
N GLU A 39 15.51 3.44 14.79
CA GLU A 39 14.74 3.77 13.61
C GLU A 39 15.52 3.40 12.34
N ARG A 40 14.82 2.86 11.35
CA ARG A 40 15.34 2.65 10.00
C ARG A 40 14.29 3.02 8.97
N VAL A 41 14.61 3.94 8.07
CA VAL A 41 13.78 4.23 6.90
C VAL A 41 13.88 3.04 5.94
N VAL A 42 12.74 2.43 5.62
CA VAL A 42 12.62 1.32 4.67
C VAL A 42 12.36 1.84 3.26
N CYS A 43 11.52 2.87 3.14
CA CYS A 43 11.22 3.53 1.87
C CYS A 43 11.21 5.05 2.05
N ASP A 44 11.95 5.75 1.20
CA ASP A 44 12.02 7.22 1.20
C ASP A 44 11.00 7.86 0.24
N ILE A 45 10.23 7.05 -0.49
CA ILE A 45 9.10 7.51 -1.30
C ILE A 45 7.94 7.84 -0.35
N PRO A 46 7.24 8.98 -0.53
CA PRO A 46 6.01 9.26 0.19
C PRO A 46 4.96 8.18 -0.03
N VAL A 47 4.62 7.44 1.02
CA VAL A 47 3.67 6.32 0.97
C VAL A 47 2.67 6.36 2.12
N ASP A 48 1.54 5.68 1.94
CA ASP A 48 0.55 5.40 2.98
C ASP A 48 -0.15 4.05 2.69
N PHE A 49 -1.17 3.71 3.47
CA PHE A 49 -1.93 2.46 3.38
C PHE A 49 -1.06 1.20 3.47
N PRO A 50 -0.27 1.04 4.55
CA PRO A 50 0.59 -0.13 4.72
C PRO A 50 -0.23 -1.39 4.93
N ARG A 51 0.05 -2.40 4.11
CA ARG A 51 -0.61 -3.70 4.13
C ARG A 51 0.41 -4.82 4.09
N VAL A 52 0.07 -5.93 4.71
CA VAL A 52 0.87 -7.16 4.75
C VAL A 52 -0.05 -8.34 4.45
N ASN A 53 0.51 -9.52 4.23
CA ASN A 53 -0.27 -10.75 4.27
C ASN A 53 -0.89 -10.91 5.66
N GLU A 54 -2.22 -11.02 5.73
CA GLU A 54 -2.96 -11.06 6.99
C GLU A 54 -2.57 -12.25 7.89
N HIS A 55 -2.04 -13.33 7.30
CA HIS A 55 -1.48 -14.45 8.07
C HIS A 55 -0.25 -14.08 8.92
N PHE A 56 0.40 -12.96 8.64
CA PHE A 56 1.62 -12.50 9.31
C PHE A 56 1.41 -11.24 10.17
N VAL A 57 0.18 -10.77 10.31
CA VAL A 57 -0.13 -9.65 11.20
C VAL A 57 0.28 -9.99 12.65
N GLY A 58 1.07 -9.11 13.26
CA GLY A 58 1.61 -9.32 14.61
C GLY A 58 2.77 -10.33 14.70
N GLN A 59 3.23 -10.87 13.57
CA GLN A 59 4.32 -11.84 13.48
C GLN A 59 5.52 -11.25 12.72
N PRO A 60 6.71 -11.87 12.76
CA PRO A 60 7.79 -11.53 11.85
C PRO A 60 7.34 -11.71 10.39
N PHE A 61 7.60 -10.71 9.56
CA PHE A 61 7.22 -10.67 8.14
C PHE A 61 8.34 -10.02 7.33
N ARG A 62 8.38 -10.28 6.02
CA ARG A 62 9.35 -9.75 5.08
C ARG A 62 8.75 -8.78 4.08
N TYR A 63 7.51 -8.98 3.64
CA TYR A 63 6.90 -8.22 2.56
C TYR A 63 5.77 -7.32 3.06
N GLY A 64 5.82 -6.05 2.65
CA GLY A 64 4.75 -5.09 2.85
C GLY A 64 4.37 -4.40 1.55
N TYR A 65 3.16 -3.88 1.48
CA TYR A 65 2.60 -3.21 0.31
C TYR A 65 2.05 -1.84 0.72
N THR A 66 2.24 -0.83 -0.10
CA THR A 66 1.73 0.53 0.15
C THR A 66 1.23 1.16 -1.15
N ALA A 67 0.49 2.26 -1.02
CA ALA A 67 0.23 3.17 -2.12
C ALA A 67 1.15 4.40 -1.99
N ALA A 68 1.83 4.79 -3.07
CA ALA A 68 2.64 6.01 -3.09
C ALA A 68 1.84 7.21 -3.60
N PHE A 69 2.05 8.35 -2.95
CA PHE A 69 1.44 9.62 -3.33
C PHE A 69 1.81 9.99 -4.77
N ASP A 70 0.83 10.45 -5.55
CA ASP A 70 1.08 11.09 -6.84
C ASP A 70 1.60 12.51 -6.60
N LEU A 71 2.93 12.66 -6.64
CA LEU A 71 3.61 13.95 -6.45
C LEU A 71 3.62 14.82 -7.71
N HIS A 72 3.23 14.27 -8.86
CA HIS A 72 3.20 14.96 -10.15
C HIS A 72 1.78 15.44 -10.51
N GLY A 73 0.76 14.79 -9.97
CA GLY A 73 -0.64 15.10 -10.16
C GLY A 73 -1.22 16.02 -9.10
N ILE A 74 -0.87 17.32 -9.10
CA ILE A 74 -1.78 18.33 -8.55
C ILE A 74 -2.91 18.53 -9.57
N ARG A 75 -3.76 17.52 -9.74
CA ARG A 75 -5.02 17.62 -10.51
C ARG A 75 -6.05 18.37 -9.67
N GLY A 76 -5.78 19.63 -9.36
CA GLY A 76 -6.73 20.62 -8.83
C GLY A 76 -7.53 20.30 -7.56
N GLY A 77 -7.31 19.15 -6.91
CA GLY A 77 -8.08 18.68 -5.76
C GLY A 77 -7.41 18.99 -4.41
N VAL A 78 -8.24 19.10 -3.37
CA VAL A 78 -7.83 19.27 -1.95
C VAL A 78 -7.37 17.93 -1.33
N VAL A 79 -7.59 16.80 -2.01
CA VAL A 79 -7.35 15.45 -1.49
C VAL A 79 -6.11 14.85 -2.16
N PRO A 80 -5.13 14.35 -1.40
CA PRO A 80 -3.97 13.69 -1.98
C PRO A 80 -4.38 12.41 -2.73
N LEU A 81 -3.84 12.24 -3.93
CA LEU A 81 -4.02 11.05 -4.75
C LEU A 81 -2.81 10.13 -4.63
N PHE A 82 -3.02 8.86 -4.94
CA PHE A 82 -1.96 7.86 -5.04
C PHE A 82 -1.85 7.39 -6.48
N GLY A 83 -0.63 7.29 -7.00
CA GLY A 83 -0.37 6.98 -8.41
C GLY A 83 0.25 5.61 -8.65
N SER A 84 0.69 4.93 -7.60
CA SER A 84 1.36 3.62 -7.73
C SER A 84 1.22 2.76 -6.50
N ILE A 85 1.32 1.44 -6.69
CA ILE A 85 1.38 0.44 -5.64
C ILE A 85 2.81 -0.06 -5.54
N LEU A 86 3.35 -0.03 -4.32
CA LEU A 86 4.71 -0.47 -4.03
C LEU A 86 4.67 -1.79 -3.25
N LYS A 87 5.60 -2.68 -3.58
CA LYS A 87 5.99 -3.81 -2.74
C LYS A 87 7.33 -3.50 -2.11
N HIS A 88 7.45 -3.77 -0.82
CA HIS A 88 8.66 -3.57 -0.04
C HIS A 88 9.16 -4.91 0.49
N ASP A 89 10.42 -5.23 0.22
CA ASP A 89 11.15 -6.23 0.98
C ASP A 89 11.79 -5.53 2.19
N ILE A 90 11.15 -5.67 3.35
CA ILE A 90 11.55 -5.00 4.59
C ILE A 90 12.95 -5.42 5.02
N VAL A 91 13.37 -6.66 4.72
CA VAL A 91 14.68 -7.20 5.11
C VAL A 91 15.79 -6.55 4.29
N THR A 92 15.62 -6.48 2.98
CA THR A 92 16.66 -5.94 2.07
C THR A 92 16.56 -4.43 1.88
N GLY A 93 15.39 -3.83 2.12
CA GLY A 93 15.09 -2.43 1.82
C GLY A 93 14.75 -2.17 0.35
N ALA A 94 14.73 -3.21 -0.50
CA ALA A 94 14.35 -3.07 -1.89
C ALA A 94 12.84 -2.83 -2.04
N SER A 95 12.45 -2.07 -3.06
CA SER A 95 11.04 -1.88 -3.42
C SER A 95 10.85 -2.00 -4.93
N THR A 96 9.75 -2.61 -5.35
CA THR A 96 9.26 -2.61 -6.73
C THR A 96 7.91 -1.92 -6.79
N ALA A 97 7.49 -1.47 -7.97
CA ALA A 97 6.26 -0.70 -8.11
C ALA A 97 5.47 -1.10 -9.36
N TRP A 98 4.15 -0.95 -9.26
CA TRP A 98 3.25 -0.88 -10.39
C TRP A 98 2.60 0.49 -10.44
N ALA A 99 2.58 1.11 -11.62
CA ALA A 99 1.94 2.38 -11.89
C ALA A 99 1.34 2.35 -13.30
N GLU A 100 0.28 3.13 -13.52
CA GLU A 100 -0.32 3.31 -14.82
C GLU A 100 -0.58 4.80 -15.05
N GLU A 101 -0.15 5.31 -16.21
CA GLU A 101 -0.23 6.75 -16.49
C GLU A 101 -1.68 7.23 -16.48
N GLY A 102 -1.94 8.29 -15.72
CA GLY A 102 -3.26 8.88 -15.61
C GLY A 102 -4.26 8.10 -14.75
N VAL A 103 -3.82 7.03 -14.11
CA VAL A 103 -4.62 6.20 -13.22
C VAL A 103 -4.21 6.42 -11.78
N SER A 104 -5.21 6.72 -10.95
CA SER A 104 -5.06 6.76 -9.50
C SER A 104 -5.39 5.41 -8.87
N VAL A 105 -4.74 5.08 -7.76
CA VAL A 105 -4.90 3.82 -7.03
C VAL A 105 -5.43 4.07 -5.60
N GLY A 106 -6.15 3.09 -5.06
CA GLY A 106 -6.55 3.05 -3.65
C GLY A 106 -5.64 2.18 -2.77
N GLU A 107 -6.08 1.89 -1.55
CA GLU A 107 -5.41 0.94 -0.65
C GLU A 107 -5.29 -0.46 -1.30
N PRO A 108 -4.09 -1.06 -1.36
CA PRO A 108 -3.93 -2.42 -1.84
C PRO A 108 -4.39 -3.43 -0.80
N THR A 109 -5.21 -4.41 -1.15
CA THR A 109 -5.57 -5.51 -0.24
C THR A 109 -4.91 -6.80 -0.67
N PHE A 110 -4.07 -7.39 0.21
CA PHE A 110 -3.44 -8.67 -0.06
C PHE A 110 -4.44 -9.82 0.10
N VAL A 111 -4.48 -10.71 -0.88
CA VAL A 111 -5.30 -11.93 -0.91
C VAL A 111 -4.37 -13.11 -1.13
N PRO A 112 -4.20 -14.02 -0.14
CA PRO A 112 -3.34 -15.19 -0.30
C PRO A 112 -3.88 -16.10 -1.40
N ARG A 113 -2.96 -16.76 -2.11
CA ARG A 113 -3.35 -17.84 -3.03
C ARG A 113 -4.07 -18.94 -2.26
N ILE A 114 -5.11 -19.53 -2.86
CA ILE A 114 -5.87 -20.62 -2.25
C ILE A 114 -4.93 -21.74 -1.81
N GLY A 115 -5.12 -22.20 -0.56
CA GLY A 115 -4.31 -23.26 0.05
C GLY A 115 -3.00 -22.77 0.68
N ARG A 116 -2.68 -21.47 0.62
CA ARG A 116 -1.57 -20.88 1.37
C ARG A 116 -2.00 -20.47 2.76
N GLY A 117 -1.11 -20.67 3.72
CA GLY A 117 -1.25 -20.24 5.11
C GLY A 117 -0.06 -19.37 5.53
N ALA A 118 0.36 -19.49 6.79
CA ALA A 118 1.46 -18.71 7.36
C ALA A 118 2.86 -19.32 7.10
N ASP A 119 3.15 -19.80 5.88
CA ASP A 119 4.51 -20.26 5.52
C ASP A 119 5.36 -19.06 5.07
N PRO A 120 6.46 -18.71 5.77
CA PRO A 120 7.31 -17.58 5.40
C PRO A 120 7.92 -17.68 3.98
N ALA A 121 8.07 -18.89 3.43
CA ALA A 121 8.57 -19.08 2.07
C ALA A 121 7.57 -18.62 0.99
N ASP A 122 6.28 -18.61 1.33
CA ASP A 122 5.17 -18.23 0.46
C ASP A 122 4.45 -16.96 0.96
N GLU A 123 5.13 -16.14 1.77
CA GLU A 123 4.53 -14.94 2.39
C GLU A 123 3.90 -13.98 1.36
N ASP A 124 4.50 -13.83 0.18
CA ASP A 124 4.00 -13.03 -0.93
C ASP A 124 3.27 -13.84 -2.01
N ASP A 125 2.98 -15.13 -1.80
CA ASP A 125 2.26 -15.95 -2.77
C ASP A 125 0.76 -15.63 -2.76
N GLY A 126 0.40 -14.62 -3.51
CA GLY A 126 -0.97 -14.14 -3.58
C GLY A 126 -1.12 -13.00 -4.57
N TYR A 127 -2.17 -12.22 -4.33
CA TYR A 127 -2.59 -11.15 -5.21
C TYR A 127 -2.83 -9.87 -4.41
N LEU A 128 -2.68 -8.73 -5.06
CA LEU A 128 -3.21 -7.47 -4.55
C LEU A 128 -4.47 -7.12 -5.34
N LEU A 129 -5.56 -6.86 -4.62
CA LEU A 129 -6.74 -6.22 -5.16
C LEU A 129 -6.65 -4.72 -4.93
N VAL A 130 -6.79 -3.94 -6.00
CA VAL A 130 -6.60 -2.49 -5.96
C VAL A 130 -7.72 -1.83 -6.75
N TYR A 131 -8.46 -0.94 -6.10
CA TYR A 131 -9.38 -0.05 -6.82
C TYR A 131 -8.58 1.02 -7.56
N THR A 132 -8.95 1.27 -8.80
CA THR A 132 -8.33 2.26 -9.66
C THR A 132 -9.36 3.23 -10.21
N TYR A 133 -8.92 4.43 -10.55
CA TYR A 133 -9.76 5.42 -11.21
C TYR A 133 -8.95 6.22 -12.23
N CYS A 134 -9.45 6.24 -13.46
CA CYS A 134 -8.95 7.08 -14.54
C CYS A 134 -9.87 8.28 -14.72
N GLU A 135 -9.34 9.48 -14.44
CA GLU A 135 -10.13 10.71 -14.58
C GLU A 135 -10.46 11.03 -16.04
N MET A 136 -9.57 10.67 -16.97
CA MET A 136 -9.73 10.95 -18.40
C MET A 136 -10.89 10.18 -19.03
N SER A 137 -11.09 8.92 -18.63
CA SER A 137 -12.24 8.11 -19.07
C SER A 137 -13.43 8.17 -18.09
N ASN A 138 -13.22 8.69 -16.88
CA ASN A 138 -14.19 8.68 -15.78
C ASN A 138 -14.65 7.24 -15.42
N GLU A 139 -13.71 6.30 -15.43
CA GLU A 139 -13.95 4.88 -15.18
C GLU A 139 -13.20 4.41 -13.94
N SER A 140 -13.79 3.45 -13.24
CA SER A 140 -13.14 2.74 -12.14
C SER A 140 -13.03 1.26 -12.47
N GLU A 141 -11.92 0.67 -12.05
CA GLU A 141 -11.70 -0.77 -12.14
C GLU A 141 -11.22 -1.33 -10.81
N VAL A 142 -11.40 -2.63 -10.61
CA VAL A 142 -10.57 -3.39 -9.67
C VAL A 142 -9.50 -4.11 -10.47
N VAL A 143 -8.24 -3.81 -10.21
CA VAL A 143 -7.12 -4.55 -10.80
C VAL A 143 -6.63 -5.60 -9.82
N VAL A 144 -6.19 -6.73 -10.38
CA VAL A 144 -5.56 -7.83 -9.66
C VAL A 144 -4.10 -7.87 -10.07
N LEU A 145 -3.20 -7.60 -9.14
CA LEU A 145 -1.76 -7.65 -9.35
C LEU A 145 -1.20 -8.95 -8.76
N ASP A 146 -0.25 -9.60 -9.42
CA ASP A 146 0.53 -10.66 -8.78
C ASP A 146 1.44 -10.03 -7.73
N ALA A 147 1.32 -10.44 -6.46
CA ALA A 147 2.07 -9.83 -5.37
C ALA A 147 3.57 -10.16 -5.41
N ARG A 148 3.99 -11.16 -6.19
CA ARG A 148 5.41 -11.47 -6.44
C ARG A 148 6.02 -10.55 -7.49
N GLU A 149 5.26 -10.23 -8.54
CA GLU A 149 5.75 -9.60 -9.76
C GLU A 149 4.92 -8.36 -10.15
N LEU A 150 4.91 -7.33 -9.30
CA LEU A 150 4.16 -6.09 -9.56
C LEU A 150 4.46 -5.46 -10.92
N GLU A 151 5.72 -5.49 -11.35
CA GLU A 151 6.19 -4.85 -12.58
C GLU A 151 5.60 -5.51 -13.85
N SER A 152 5.12 -6.74 -13.75
CA SER A 152 4.42 -7.44 -14.84
C SER A 152 3.02 -6.86 -15.11
N GLY A 153 2.52 -6.00 -14.22
CA GLY A 153 1.21 -5.38 -14.34
C GLY A 153 0.06 -6.30 -13.92
N PRO A 154 -1.20 -5.89 -14.17
CA PRO A 154 -2.36 -6.63 -13.72
C PRO A 154 -2.56 -7.92 -14.49
N VAL A 155 -2.75 -9.02 -13.75
CA VAL A 155 -3.14 -10.33 -14.30
C VAL A 155 -4.64 -10.39 -14.60
N CYS A 156 -5.43 -9.47 -14.03
CA CYS A 156 -6.85 -9.32 -14.29
C CYS A 156 -7.31 -7.89 -14.02
N ARG A 157 -8.31 -7.42 -14.76
CA ARG A 157 -8.97 -6.13 -14.57
C ARG A 157 -10.48 -6.34 -14.60
N LEU A 158 -11.19 -5.76 -13.64
CA LEU A 158 -12.64 -5.81 -13.53
C LEU A 158 -13.19 -4.39 -13.66
N SER A 159 -13.75 -4.06 -14.82
CA SER A 159 -14.38 -2.75 -15.03
C SER A 159 -15.66 -2.62 -14.22
N LEU A 160 -15.83 -1.48 -13.55
CA LEU A 160 -17.00 -1.20 -12.73
C LEU A 160 -18.02 -0.37 -13.51
N PRO A 161 -19.33 -0.63 -13.36
CA PRO A 161 -20.37 0.07 -14.13
C PRO A 161 -20.56 1.54 -13.70
N ARG A 162 -19.88 1.97 -12.63
CA ARG A 162 -19.93 3.32 -12.07
C ARG A 162 -18.59 3.65 -11.42
N ARG A 163 -18.28 4.94 -11.37
CA ARG A 163 -17.16 5.48 -10.60
C ARG A 163 -17.28 5.08 -9.12
N VAL A 164 -16.19 4.57 -8.57
CA VAL A 164 -15.98 4.40 -7.13
C VAL A 164 -15.21 5.63 -6.62
N PRO A 165 -15.76 6.42 -5.70
CA PRO A 165 -15.02 7.53 -5.09
C PRO A 165 -13.79 7.02 -4.33
N HIS A 166 -12.75 7.86 -4.22
CA HIS A 166 -11.59 7.55 -3.37
C HIS A 166 -12.06 7.26 -1.94
N GLY A 167 -11.91 6.01 -1.52
CA GLY A 167 -12.21 5.52 -0.18
C GLY A 167 -10.96 5.48 0.69
N PHE A 168 -11.10 4.89 1.88
CA PHE A 168 -9.99 4.69 2.80
C PHE A 168 -9.63 3.21 2.91
N HIS A 169 -10.40 2.46 3.70
CA HIS A 169 -10.02 1.11 4.09
C HIS A 169 -10.81 0.02 3.40
N VAL A 170 -10.13 -1.09 3.10
CA VAL A 170 -10.66 -2.29 2.46
C VAL A 170 -10.22 -3.52 3.26
N ALA A 171 -11.09 -4.53 3.36
CA ALA A 171 -10.76 -5.81 3.94
C ALA A 171 -11.15 -6.93 2.98
N TRP A 172 -10.33 -7.98 2.95
CA TRP A 172 -10.68 -9.24 2.30
C TRP A 172 -11.25 -10.20 3.34
N VAL A 173 -12.34 -10.88 2.99
CA VAL A 173 -12.96 -11.90 3.84
C VAL A 173 -13.06 -13.19 3.03
N PRO A 174 -12.29 -14.24 3.38
CA PRO A 174 -12.40 -15.54 2.73
C PRO A 174 -13.82 -16.12 2.83
N ALA A 175 -14.26 -16.86 1.82
CA ALA A 175 -15.61 -17.44 1.81
C ALA A 175 -15.84 -18.50 2.91
N ASP A 176 -14.77 -19.10 3.44
CA ASP A 176 -14.76 -20.12 4.47
C ASP A 176 -14.50 -19.57 5.89
N SER A 177 -14.58 -18.25 6.08
CA SER A 177 -14.34 -17.59 7.39
C SER A 177 -15.50 -17.73 8.39
N SER A 178 -16.19 -18.88 8.41
CA SER A 178 -17.35 -19.18 9.28
C SER A 178 -16.97 -19.88 10.57
#